data_AF-B0X1L0-F1
#
_entry.id   AF-B0X1L0-F1
#
_cell.length_a   1.000
_cell.length_b   1.000
_cell.length_c   1.000
_cell.angle_alpha   90.00
_cell.angle_beta   90.00
_cell.angle_gamma   90.00
#
_symmetry.space_group_name_H-M   'P 1'
#
loop_
_entity.id
_entity.type
_entity.pdbx_description
1 polymer ?
#
loop_
_entity_poly.entity_id
_entity_poly.type
_entity_poly.pdbx_seq_one_letter_code
_entity_poly.pdbx_strand_id
1 'polypeptide(L)'
;MDSWLGFICLLLVAQINVCRAEKIWIDPNYPKKLVIDFEDGNDPTQQLRLSYNALNKILKHLNMLKNLERLFLDDNEIEFIEMAEFNGINNLGMLALQRNKITDIQATLQNPAILPQLKEFDAAQNHLTDISFEHWNATLLSGLYLEGNKLQIAISLPGKFTGLRRVALGDNPLNCEWLQSTLKQFEERRVEISDQYNPKCNAAGPDLKEIVRRVNLKEMIAAFPLLQNRQSELENVLVNQLNDFDAFSRNVSKNLSI
;
A
#
# COMPACT_ATOMS: atom_id res chain seq x y z
N MET A 1 7.29 -15.99 -26.59
CA MET A 1 6.94 -14.58 -26.79
C MET A 1 5.55 -14.38 -26.23
N ASP A 2 5.50 -13.48 -25.26
CA ASP A 2 4.46 -13.24 -24.27
C ASP A 2 3.03 -13.07 -24.81
N SER A 3 2.12 -13.98 -24.43
CA SER A 3 0.69 -13.94 -24.74
C SER A 3 -0.16 -13.20 -23.69
N TRP A 4 0.47 -12.56 -22.71
CA TRP A 4 -0.15 -12.05 -21.47
C TRP A 4 -1.17 -10.91 -21.67
N LEU A 5 -1.26 -10.41 -22.90
CA LEU A 5 -2.04 -9.27 -23.33
C LEU A 5 -3.03 -9.59 -24.46
N GLY A 6 -3.08 -10.83 -24.96
CA GLY A 6 -4.11 -11.22 -25.92
C GLY A 6 -5.52 -11.23 -25.32
N PHE A 7 -5.68 -10.87 -24.03
CA PHE A 7 -6.80 -11.34 -23.21
C PHE A 7 -7.44 -10.37 -22.22
N ILE A 8 -6.77 -9.31 -21.75
CA ILE A 8 -7.59 -8.12 -21.41
C ILE A 8 -8.32 -7.73 -22.70
N CYS A 9 -7.60 -7.79 -23.84
CA CYS A 9 -7.84 -7.61 -25.29
C CYS A 9 -9.22 -7.81 -25.94
N LEU A 10 -10.20 -8.29 -25.23
CA LEU A 10 -11.54 -7.81 -25.44
C LEU A 10 -11.73 -6.76 -24.34
N LEU A 11 -10.94 -5.65 -24.32
CA LEU A 11 -10.52 -4.82 -23.15
C LEU A 11 -11.58 -4.20 -22.26
N LEU A 12 -12.84 -4.66 -22.28
CA LEU A 12 -14.05 -3.89 -22.52
C LEU A 12 -14.72 -4.36 -23.86
N VAL A 13 -13.96 -4.76 -24.91
CA VAL A 13 -14.35 -5.06 -26.34
C VAL A 13 -14.77 -3.84 -27.14
N ALA A 14 -15.57 -3.05 -26.49
CA ALA A 14 -16.01 -1.70 -26.72
C ALA A 14 -16.11 -1.18 -25.28
N GLN A 15 -15.88 0.06 -24.90
CA GLN A 15 -15.98 0.45 -23.48
C GLN A 15 -17.21 -0.10 -22.71
N ILE A 16 -18.31 -0.55 -23.33
CA ILE A 16 -19.31 -1.40 -22.66
C ILE A 16 -20.04 -2.36 -23.61
N ASN A 17 -19.46 -3.47 -24.12
CA ASN A 17 -20.32 -4.61 -24.48
C ASN A 17 -19.67 -5.95 -24.17
N VAL A 18 -19.56 -6.12 -22.84
CA VAL A 18 -19.49 -7.35 -22.02
C VAL A 18 -19.29 -8.60 -22.85
N CYS A 19 -18.16 -9.28 -22.59
CA CYS A 19 -17.90 -10.58 -23.15
C CYS A 19 -19.12 -11.48 -23.02
N ARG A 20 -19.58 -11.91 -24.19
CA ARG A 20 -20.93 -12.38 -24.43
C ARG A 20 -21.30 -13.46 -23.40
N ALA A 21 -22.15 -13.08 -22.45
CA ALA A 21 -23.03 -13.93 -21.65
C ALA A 21 -22.45 -14.89 -20.59
N GLU A 22 -21.19 -14.78 -20.13
CA GLU A 22 -20.78 -15.49 -18.92
C GLU A 22 -19.93 -14.59 -18.00
N LYS A 23 -20.37 -14.42 -16.75
CA LYS A 23 -19.71 -13.66 -15.65
C LYS A 23 -18.30 -14.16 -15.30
N ILE A 24 -17.74 -15.04 -16.12
CA ILE A 24 -16.67 -15.89 -15.70
C ILE A 24 -15.76 -16.32 -16.84
N TRP A 25 -14.50 -15.91 -16.74
CA TRP A 25 -13.43 -16.09 -17.71
C TRP A 25 -12.51 -17.25 -17.34
N ILE A 26 -11.94 -17.93 -18.33
CA ILE A 26 -10.94 -18.98 -18.10
C ILE A 26 -9.66 -18.52 -18.79
N ASP A 27 -8.65 -18.16 -18.00
CA ASP A 27 -7.32 -17.80 -18.51
C ASP A 27 -6.52 -19.10 -18.80
N PRO A 28 -6.00 -19.29 -20.02
CA PRO A 28 -5.26 -20.49 -20.40
C PRO A 28 -3.93 -20.70 -19.64
N ASN A 29 -3.40 -19.66 -18.98
CA ASN A 29 -2.17 -19.71 -18.18
C ASN A 29 -2.44 -19.65 -16.67
N TYR A 30 -3.70 -19.55 -16.27
CA TYR A 30 -4.10 -19.50 -14.87
C TYR A 30 -5.14 -20.60 -14.63
N PRO A 31 -4.83 -21.62 -13.80
CA PRO A 31 -5.63 -22.85 -13.74
C PRO A 31 -7.05 -22.65 -13.18
N LYS A 32 -7.40 -21.45 -12.72
CA LYS A 32 -8.70 -21.10 -12.13
C LYS A 32 -9.43 -20.06 -12.97
N LYS A 33 -10.74 -20.12 -12.92
CA LYS A 33 -11.67 -19.28 -13.67
C LYS A 33 -11.80 -17.92 -12.96
N LEU A 34 -11.53 -16.81 -13.67
CA LEU A 34 -11.59 -15.42 -13.20
C LEU A 34 -13.03 -14.91 -13.27
N VAL A 35 -13.59 -14.52 -12.14
CA VAL A 35 -14.92 -13.90 -12.01
C VAL A 35 -14.78 -12.39 -12.12
N ILE A 36 -15.55 -11.76 -13.00
CA ILE A 36 -15.64 -10.29 -13.09
C ILE A 36 -17.08 -9.91 -12.83
N ASP A 37 -17.30 -9.13 -11.78
CA ASP A 37 -18.62 -8.67 -11.39
C ASP A 37 -18.79 -7.17 -11.67
N PHE A 38 -20.04 -6.80 -11.96
CA PHE A 38 -20.47 -5.41 -12.11
C PHE A 38 -21.64 -5.19 -11.17
N GLU A 39 -21.64 -4.06 -10.47
CA GLU A 39 -22.72 -3.70 -9.55
C GLU A 39 -23.86 -3.05 -10.32
N ASP A 40 -25.08 -3.51 -10.08
CA ASP A 40 -26.26 -2.98 -10.76
C ASP A 40 -26.44 -1.49 -10.46
N GLY A 41 -26.61 -0.68 -11.52
CA GLY A 41 -26.83 0.77 -11.42
C GLY A 41 -25.57 1.64 -11.45
N ASN A 42 -24.37 1.04 -11.51
CA ASN A 42 -23.11 1.76 -11.75
C ASN A 42 -22.63 1.57 -13.19
N ASP A 43 -21.90 2.54 -13.73
CA ASP A 43 -21.27 2.39 -15.05
C ASP A 43 -20.15 1.33 -14.95
N PRO A 44 -20.23 0.23 -15.73
CA PRO A 44 -19.22 -0.83 -15.71
C PRO A 44 -17.83 -0.38 -16.19
N THR A 45 -17.71 0.81 -16.78
CA THR A 45 -16.39 1.44 -17.08
C THR A 45 -15.77 2.15 -15.88
N GLN A 46 -16.59 2.53 -14.90
CA GLN A 46 -16.17 3.23 -13.68
C GLN A 46 -15.89 2.28 -12.54
N GLN A 47 -16.36 1.03 -12.61
CA GLN A 47 -16.20 0.05 -11.56
C GLN A 47 -15.73 -1.30 -12.11
N LEU A 48 -14.64 -1.80 -11.55
CA LEU A 48 -14.12 -3.13 -11.83
C LEU A 48 -14.05 -3.92 -10.52
N ARG A 49 -14.85 -4.99 -10.43
CA ARG A 49 -14.84 -5.91 -9.30
C ARG A 49 -14.20 -7.23 -9.70
N LEU A 50 -13.05 -7.51 -9.09
CA LEU A 50 -12.28 -8.74 -9.20
C LEU A 50 -12.20 -9.46 -7.85
N SER A 51 -13.13 -9.15 -6.94
CA SER A 51 -13.21 -9.75 -5.61
C SER A 51 -13.45 -11.27 -5.66
N TYR A 52 -13.09 -12.00 -4.61
CA TYR A 52 -13.34 -13.46 -4.49
C TYR A 52 -12.74 -14.30 -5.62
N ASN A 53 -11.59 -13.86 -6.13
CA ASN A 53 -10.78 -14.63 -7.05
C ASN A 53 -9.59 -15.23 -6.29
N ALA A 54 -8.68 -15.91 -7.00
CA ALA A 54 -7.44 -16.42 -6.41
C ALA A 54 -6.21 -15.63 -6.88
N LEU A 55 -6.40 -14.37 -7.30
CA LEU A 55 -5.33 -13.55 -7.86
C LEU A 55 -4.19 -13.46 -6.85
N ASN A 56 -2.97 -13.80 -7.26
CA ASN A 56 -1.79 -13.70 -6.42
C ASN A 56 -0.93 -12.46 -6.73
N LYS A 57 -1.30 -11.72 -7.78
CA LYS A 57 -0.65 -10.50 -8.27
C LYS A 57 -1.69 -9.59 -8.90
N ILE A 58 -1.34 -8.31 -8.98
CA ILE A 58 -2.11 -7.33 -9.74
C ILE A 58 -2.05 -7.66 -11.24
N LEU A 59 -3.18 -7.46 -11.92
CA LEU A 59 -3.25 -7.63 -13.36
C LEU A 59 -2.45 -6.51 -14.04
N LYS A 60 -1.62 -6.88 -15.02
CA LYS A 60 -0.87 -5.89 -15.79
C LYS A 60 -1.84 -4.98 -16.57
N HIS A 61 -1.43 -3.75 -16.85
CA HIS A 61 -2.13 -2.80 -17.72
C HIS A 61 -3.51 -2.32 -17.23
N LEU A 62 -3.81 -2.41 -15.93
CA LEU A 62 -5.00 -1.75 -15.36
C LEU A 62 -5.03 -0.25 -15.64
N ASN A 63 -3.86 0.37 -15.82
CA ASN A 63 -3.69 1.76 -16.24
C ASN A 63 -4.34 2.11 -17.59
N MET A 64 -4.79 1.14 -18.39
CA MET A 64 -5.56 1.40 -19.62
C MET A 64 -7.03 1.75 -19.35
N LEU A 65 -7.56 1.44 -18.16
CA LEU A 65 -8.95 1.71 -17.77
C LEU A 65 -9.13 3.16 -17.31
N LYS A 66 -9.13 4.10 -18.26
CA LYS A 66 -9.08 5.56 -17.96
C LYS A 66 -10.29 6.13 -17.21
N ASN A 67 -11.45 5.49 -17.32
CA ASN A 67 -12.67 5.92 -16.64
C ASN A 67 -12.85 5.24 -15.28
N LEU A 68 -11.95 4.32 -14.89
CA LEU A 68 -12.12 3.55 -13.67
C LEU A 68 -12.03 4.45 -12.44
N GLU A 69 -13.05 4.40 -11.61
CA GLU A 69 -13.20 5.15 -10.36
C GLU A 69 -13.12 4.25 -9.13
N ARG A 70 -13.53 2.98 -9.25
CA ARG A 70 -13.51 2.01 -8.14
C ARG A 70 -12.94 0.68 -8.59
N LEU A 71 -11.91 0.22 -7.88
CA LEU A 71 -11.28 -1.08 -8.10
C LEU A 71 -11.40 -1.92 -6.84
N PHE A 72 -12.07 -3.06 -6.97
CA PHE A 72 -12.23 -4.04 -5.90
C PHE A 72 -11.40 -5.29 -6.20
N LEU A 73 -10.45 -5.57 -5.33
CA LEU A 73 -9.51 -6.69 -5.38
C LEU A 73 -9.53 -7.47 -4.05
N ASP A 74 -10.55 -7.27 -3.22
CA ASP A 74 -10.72 -7.94 -1.94
C ASP A 74 -10.96 -9.44 -2.07
N ASP A 75 -10.68 -10.21 -1.01
CA ASP A 75 -10.82 -11.67 -1.01
C ASP A 75 -10.06 -12.35 -2.16
N ASN A 76 -8.78 -12.04 -2.26
CA ASN A 76 -7.86 -12.66 -3.21
C ASN A 76 -6.64 -13.24 -2.48
N GLU A 77 -5.60 -13.65 -3.21
CA GLU A 77 -4.37 -14.22 -2.66
C GLU A 77 -3.15 -13.31 -2.95
N ILE A 78 -3.35 -12.00 -3.13
CA ILE A 78 -2.29 -11.08 -3.53
C ILE A 78 -1.28 -10.92 -2.39
N GLU A 79 0.00 -11.09 -2.70
CA GLU A 79 1.08 -11.05 -1.70
C GLU A 79 1.87 -9.74 -1.71
N PHE A 80 1.91 -9.05 -2.85
CA PHE A 80 2.76 -7.89 -3.07
C PHE A 80 2.08 -6.87 -3.99
N ILE A 81 2.27 -5.59 -3.69
CA ILE A 81 1.73 -4.47 -4.47
C ILE A 81 2.83 -3.47 -4.81
N GLU A 82 3.03 -3.19 -6.10
CA GLU A 82 3.74 -1.98 -6.54
C GLU A 82 2.69 -0.92 -6.86
N MET A 83 2.61 0.14 -6.05
CA MET A 83 1.57 1.16 -6.22
C MET A 83 1.68 1.90 -7.55
N ALA A 84 2.85 1.91 -8.17
CA ALA A 84 3.07 2.47 -9.49
C ALA A 84 2.30 1.72 -10.61
N GLU A 85 1.84 0.48 -10.37
CA GLU A 85 1.00 -0.27 -11.32
C GLU A 85 -0.38 0.38 -11.52
N PHE A 86 -0.83 1.18 -10.54
CA PHE A 86 -2.08 1.95 -10.64
C PHE A 86 -1.88 3.34 -11.27
N ASN A 87 -0.64 3.73 -11.58
CA ASN A 87 -0.37 5.02 -12.20
C ASN A 87 -1.05 5.11 -13.57
N GLY A 88 -1.74 6.23 -13.82
CA GLY A 88 -2.48 6.47 -15.06
C GLY A 88 -3.95 6.08 -15.01
N ILE A 89 -4.44 5.50 -13.90
CA ILE A 89 -5.87 5.37 -13.56
C ILE A 89 -6.31 6.65 -12.82
N ASN A 90 -6.29 7.78 -13.52
CA ASN A 90 -6.35 9.10 -12.88
C ASN A 90 -7.66 9.40 -12.15
N ASN A 91 -8.74 8.69 -12.48
CA ASN A 91 -10.06 8.85 -11.86
C ASN A 91 -10.28 7.90 -10.67
N LEU A 92 -9.32 7.03 -10.34
CA LEU A 92 -9.47 6.05 -9.27
C LEU A 92 -9.69 6.76 -7.94
N GLY A 93 -10.92 6.67 -7.42
CA GLY A 93 -11.36 7.21 -6.15
C GLY A 93 -11.34 6.20 -5.01
N MET A 94 -11.49 4.91 -5.31
CA MET A 94 -11.49 3.83 -4.31
C MET A 94 -10.65 2.64 -4.78
N LEU A 95 -9.78 2.17 -3.90
CA LEU A 95 -9.02 0.93 -4.07
C LEU A 95 -9.22 0.04 -2.84
N ALA A 96 -9.83 -1.12 -3.06
CA ALA A 96 -10.16 -2.10 -2.03
C ALA A 96 -9.30 -3.36 -2.22
N LEU A 97 -8.46 -3.67 -1.23
CA LEU A 97 -7.48 -4.76 -1.19
C LEU A 97 -7.62 -5.64 0.07
N GLN A 98 -8.69 -5.45 0.85
CA GLN A 98 -8.89 -6.16 2.10
C GLN A 98 -9.00 -7.67 1.93
N ARG A 99 -8.63 -8.44 2.96
CA ARG A 99 -8.67 -9.92 2.92
C ARG A 99 -7.83 -10.50 1.77
N ASN A 100 -6.57 -10.06 1.68
CA ASN A 100 -5.55 -10.64 0.80
C ASN A 100 -4.41 -11.27 1.64
N LYS A 101 -3.28 -11.58 1.00
CA LYS A 101 -2.07 -12.07 1.66
C LYS A 101 -0.95 -11.03 1.65
N ILE A 102 -1.27 -9.74 1.54
CA ILE A 102 -0.29 -8.70 1.22
C ILE A 102 0.67 -8.55 2.40
N THR A 103 1.96 -8.74 2.13
CA THR A 103 3.04 -8.53 3.12
C THR A 103 3.77 -7.21 2.90
N ASP A 104 3.71 -6.65 1.69
CA ASP A 104 4.43 -5.42 1.35
C ASP A 104 3.70 -4.63 0.25
N ILE A 105 3.66 -3.30 0.42
CA ILE A 105 3.11 -2.32 -0.52
C ILE A 105 4.19 -1.26 -0.75
N GLN A 106 4.69 -1.20 -1.98
CA GLN A 106 5.83 -0.36 -2.33
C GLN A 106 5.45 0.81 -3.23
N ALA A 107 6.01 1.97 -2.91
CA ALA A 107 6.14 3.13 -3.78
C ALA A 107 7.52 3.73 -3.52
N THR A 108 8.29 3.98 -4.57
CA THR A 108 9.69 4.42 -4.46
C THR A 108 9.88 5.79 -5.11
N LEU A 109 11.03 6.42 -4.90
CA LEU A 109 11.36 7.66 -5.60
C LEU A 109 11.37 7.49 -7.12
N GLN A 110 11.86 6.34 -7.62
CA GLN A 110 11.90 6.05 -9.06
C GLN A 110 10.53 5.66 -9.61
N ASN A 111 9.69 5.00 -8.80
CA ASN A 111 8.34 4.56 -9.15
C ASN A 111 7.33 5.05 -8.10
N PRO A 112 7.03 6.36 -8.07
CA PRO A 112 6.10 6.91 -7.09
C PRO A 112 4.66 6.52 -7.42
N ALA A 113 3.80 6.48 -6.40
CA ALA A 113 2.37 6.28 -6.59
C ALA A 113 1.70 7.62 -6.92
N ILE A 114 1.07 7.74 -8.08
CA ILE A 114 0.42 8.97 -8.56
C ILE A 114 -1.07 8.69 -8.74
N LEU A 115 -1.85 9.07 -7.73
CA LEU A 115 -3.26 8.71 -7.57
C LEU A 115 -4.06 9.97 -7.18
N PRO A 116 -4.21 10.95 -8.09
CA PRO A 116 -4.68 12.29 -7.76
C PRO A 116 -6.14 12.35 -7.30
N GLN A 117 -6.95 11.34 -7.64
CA GLN A 117 -8.37 11.26 -7.26
C GLN A 117 -8.66 10.27 -6.14
N LEU A 118 -7.65 9.56 -5.62
CA LEU A 118 -7.86 8.52 -4.62
C LEU A 118 -8.38 9.15 -3.32
N LYS A 119 -9.56 8.71 -2.89
CA LYS A 119 -10.26 9.16 -1.69
C LYS A 119 -10.30 8.10 -0.61
N GLU A 120 -10.35 6.83 -1.00
CA GLU A 120 -10.42 5.69 -0.09
C GLU A 120 -9.42 4.60 -0.50
N PHE A 121 -8.59 4.19 0.44
CA PHE A 121 -7.66 3.08 0.31
C PHE A 121 -7.91 2.10 1.45
N ASP A 122 -8.30 0.87 1.12
CA ASP A 122 -8.57 -0.19 2.07
C ASP A 122 -7.60 -1.35 1.84
N ALA A 123 -6.75 -1.62 2.81
CA ALA A 123 -5.86 -2.78 2.85
C ALA A 123 -5.99 -3.53 4.19
N ALA A 124 -7.17 -3.47 4.81
CA ALA A 124 -7.46 -4.17 6.06
C ALA A 124 -7.31 -5.69 5.91
N GLN A 125 -7.11 -6.41 7.02
CA GLN A 125 -7.09 -7.88 7.05
C GLN A 125 -6.06 -8.47 6.06
N ASN A 126 -4.82 -7.99 6.14
CA ASN A 126 -3.65 -8.44 5.38
C ASN A 126 -2.51 -8.83 6.33
N HIS A 127 -1.27 -8.94 5.85
CA HIS A 127 -0.11 -9.34 6.63
C HIS A 127 1.00 -8.27 6.67
N LEU A 128 0.64 -7.00 6.45
CA LEU A 128 1.61 -5.89 6.42
C LEU A 128 2.30 -5.74 7.78
N THR A 129 3.62 -5.67 7.80
CA THR A 129 4.40 -5.39 9.01
C THR A 129 4.68 -3.90 9.20
N ASP A 130 4.70 -3.17 8.09
CA ASP A 130 4.90 -1.73 7.99
C ASP A 130 4.41 -1.25 6.62
N ILE A 131 4.29 0.06 6.46
CA ILE A 131 3.98 0.72 5.18
C ILE A 131 4.59 2.12 5.15
N SER A 132 5.07 2.57 3.99
CA SER A 132 5.52 3.95 3.78
C SER A 132 4.67 4.68 2.77
N PHE A 133 4.23 5.89 3.13
CA PHE A 133 3.47 6.78 2.26
C PHE A 133 4.34 7.93 1.68
N GLU A 134 5.65 7.90 1.89
CA GLU A 134 6.56 8.99 1.50
C GLU A 134 6.45 9.33 0.00
N HIS A 135 6.42 8.31 -0.86
CA HIS A 135 6.35 8.46 -2.32
C HIS A 135 4.93 8.34 -2.89
N TRP A 136 3.92 8.54 -2.05
CA TRP A 136 2.53 8.62 -2.51
C TRP A 136 2.14 10.06 -2.83
N ASN A 137 1.44 10.23 -3.95
CA ASN A 137 0.75 11.44 -4.34
C ASN A 137 -0.75 11.14 -4.46
N ALA A 138 -1.42 11.14 -3.31
CA ALA A 138 -2.86 10.94 -3.15
C ALA A 138 -3.43 12.02 -2.21
N THR A 139 -3.38 13.27 -2.66
CA THR A 139 -3.71 14.45 -1.82
C THR A 139 -5.18 14.52 -1.40
N LEU A 140 -6.07 13.82 -2.12
CA LEU A 140 -7.49 13.73 -1.82
C LEU A 140 -7.85 12.55 -0.91
N LEU A 141 -6.86 11.77 -0.45
CA LEU A 141 -7.12 10.62 0.41
C LEU A 141 -7.77 11.08 1.71
N SER A 142 -8.96 10.52 1.98
CA SER A 142 -9.83 10.92 3.08
C SER A 142 -10.21 9.75 3.98
N GLY A 143 -10.18 8.51 3.47
CA GLY A 143 -10.36 7.27 4.21
C GLY A 143 -9.15 6.34 3.99
N LEU A 144 -8.60 5.82 5.08
CA LEU A 144 -7.49 4.85 5.06
C LEU A 144 -7.79 3.72 6.05
N TYR A 145 -7.88 2.49 5.56
CA TYR A 145 -8.22 1.32 6.38
C TYR A 145 -7.07 0.30 6.33
N LEU A 146 -6.49 0.02 7.50
CA LEU A 146 -5.29 -0.80 7.68
C LEU A 146 -5.43 -1.78 8.86
N GLU A 147 -6.61 -1.86 9.46
CA GLU A 147 -6.90 -2.70 10.61
C GLU A 147 -6.70 -4.20 10.31
N GLY A 148 -6.39 -5.00 11.33
CA GLY A 148 -6.21 -6.45 11.17
C GLY A 148 -4.97 -6.82 10.35
N ASN A 149 -3.89 -6.07 10.51
CA ASN A 149 -2.59 -6.36 9.91
C ASN A 149 -1.56 -6.70 11.01
N LYS A 150 -0.27 -6.74 10.65
CA LYS A 150 0.85 -6.90 11.60
C LYS A 150 1.65 -5.60 11.72
N LEU A 151 1.01 -4.45 11.46
CA LEU A 151 1.67 -3.16 11.37
C LEU A 151 2.25 -2.77 12.72
N GLN A 152 3.54 -2.42 12.71
CA GLN A 152 4.19 -1.77 13.84
C GLN A 152 4.27 -0.25 13.64
N ILE A 153 4.33 0.19 12.39
CA ILE A 153 4.48 1.60 12.00
C ILE A 153 3.90 1.85 10.60
N ALA A 154 3.36 3.05 10.38
CA ALA A 154 3.07 3.59 9.05
C ALA A 154 3.84 4.91 8.85
N ILE A 155 4.89 4.87 8.03
CA ILE A 155 5.83 5.97 7.83
C ILE A 155 5.15 7.11 7.05
N SER A 156 5.42 8.35 7.47
CA SER A 156 4.84 9.61 6.97
C SER A 156 3.34 9.80 7.19
N LEU A 157 2.58 8.75 7.55
CA LEU A 157 1.12 8.83 7.70
C LEU A 157 0.61 10.04 8.54
N PRO A 158 1.18 10.35 9.72
CA PRO A 158 0.64 11.41 10.59
C PRO A 158 0.55 12.79 9.92
N GLY A 159 1.44 13.08 8.97
CA GLY A 159 1.50 14.37 8.26
C GLY A 159 1.25 14.31 6.75
N LYS A 160 1.24 13.13 6.11
CA LYS A 160 1.25 13.00 4.64
C LYS A 160 -0.05 13.47 3.98
N PHE A 161 -1.18 12.93 4.41
CA PHE A 161 -2.47 13.13 3.76
C PHE A 161 -3.26 14.20 4.49
N THR A 162 -3.06 15.48 4.15
CA THR A 162 -3.67 16.62 4.87
C THR A 162 -5.20 16.58 4.87
N GLY A 163 -5.82 16.00 3.85
CA GLY A 163 -7.27 15.79 3.72
C GLY A 163 -7.82 14.55 4.43
N LEU A 164 -7.00 13.77 5.13
CA LEU A 164 -7.45 12.54 5.83
C LEU A 164 -8.52 12.87 6.87
N ARG A 165 -9.61 12.11 6.88
CA ARG A 165 -10.75 12.28 7.78
C ARG A 165 -11.05 11.05 8.61
N ARG A 166 -10.86 9.87 8.03
CA ARG A 166 -11.12 8.58 8.66
C ARG A 166 -9.90 7.69 8.50
N VAL A 167 -9.49 7.05 9.58
CA VAL A 167 -8.40 6.10 9.59
C VAL A 167 -8.81 4.88 10.40
N ALA A 168 -8.45 3.69 9.97
CA ALA A 168 -8.57 2.50 10.79
C ALA A 168 -7.25 1.75 10.96
N LEU A 169 -6.87 1.51 12.22
CA LEU A 169 -5.56 0.98 12.61
C LEU A 169 -5.65 -0.14 13.64
N GLY A 170 -6.84 -0.45 14.15
CA GLY A 170 -7.10 -1.47 15.15
C GLY A 170 -6.56 -2.84 14.75
N ASP A 171 -6.42 -3.73 15.74
CA ASP A 171 -5.89 -5.08 15.52
C ASP A 171 -4.55 -5.10 14.75
N ASN A 172 -3.63 -4.23 15.18
CA ASN A 172 -2.25 -4.18 14.73
C ASN A 172 -1.31 -4.08 15.93
N PRO A 173 -0.12 -4.70 15.87
CA PRO A 173 0.87 -4.59 16.92
C PRO A 173 1.68 -3.29 16.84
N LEU A 174 1.01 -2.16 17.02
CA LEU A 174 1.60 -0.83 16.80
C LEU A 174 2.68 -0.52 17.85
N ASN A 175 3.74 0.18 17.41
CA ASN A 175 4.73 0.78 18.28
C ASN A 175 4.07 1.87 19.16
N CYS A 176 4.35 1.88 20.45
CA CYS A 176 3.73 2.83 21.39
C CYS A 176 4.11 4.30 21.15
N GLU A 177 5.38 4.58 20.85
CA GLU A 177 5.85 5.94 20.58
C GLU A 177 5.21 6.48 19.29
N TRP A 178 5.22 5.68 18.23
CA TRP A 178 4.57 6.03 16.97
C TRP A 178 3.07 6.24 17.16
N LEU A 179 2.38 5.33 17.86
CA LEU A 179 0.94 5.43 18.07
C LEU A 179 0.59 6.69 18.86
N GLN A 180 1.31 6.99 19.95
CA GLN A 180 1.05 8.19 20.76
C GLN A 180 1.23 9.48 19.94
N SER A 181 2.33 9.60 19.20
CA SER A 181 2.59 10.77 18.34
C SER A 181 1.55 10.92 17.23
N THR A 182 1.15 9.79 16.63
CA THR A 182 0.17 9.74 15.54
C THR A 182 -1.22 10.14 16.03
N LEU A 183 -1.68 9.60 17.17
CA LEU A 183 -2.97 9.92 17.76
C LEU A 183 -3.10 11.41 18.11
N LYS A 184 -2.03 12.01 18.67
CA LYS A 184 -2.00 13.45 18.95
C LYS A 184 -2.18 14.29 17.68
N GLN A 185 -1.48 13.95 16.60
CA GLN A 185 -1.62 14.67 15.32
C GLN A 185 -3.01 14.46 14.71
N PHE A 186 -3.57 13.26 14.82
CA PHE A 186 -4.93 12.97 14.38
C PHE A 186 -5.97 13.78 15.15
N GLU A 187 -5.82 13.92 16.47
CA GLU A 187 -6.68 14.77 17.29
C GLU A 187 -6.61 16.25 16.86
N GLU A 188 -5.40 16.79 16.71
CA GLU A 188 -5.17 18.18 16.25
C GLU A 188 -5.82 18.44 14.88
N ARG A 189 -5.82 17.43 14.01
CA ARG A 189 -6.36 17.48 12.65
C ARG A 189 -7.81 17.00 12.54
N ARG A 190 -8.43 16.58 13.66
CA ARG A 190 -9.78 16.00 13.73
C ARG A 190 -10.00 14.81 12.79
N VAL A 191 -9.02 13.92 12.73
CA VAL A 191 -9.13 12.64 12.03
C VAL A 191 -9.85 11.66 12.96
N GLU A 192 -10.93 11.07 12.46
CA GLU A 192 -11.72 10.04 13.13
C GLU A 192 -11.05 8.68 13.01
N ILE A 193 -11.01 7.93 14.11
CA ILE A 193 -10.54 6.55 14.15
C ILE A 193 -11.76 5.65 13.97
N SER A 194 -11.86 4.99 12.82
CA SER A 194 -13.04 4.28 12.32
C SER A 194 -13.00 2.78 12.66
N ASP A 195 -12.68 2.45 13.91
CA ASP A 195 -12.36 1.10 14.35
C ASP A 195 -13.45 0.61 15.31
N GLN A 196 -13.85 -0.65 15.23
CA GLN A 196 -14.69 -1.25 16.28
C GLN A 196 -13.95 -1.33 17.63
N TYR A 197 -12.61 -1.33 17.59
CA TYR A 197 -11.72 -1.41 18.75
C TYR A 197 -10.59 -0.38 18.59
N ASN A 198 -10.45 0.55 19.55
CA ASN A 198 -9.37 1.55 19.52
C ASN A 198 -8.00 0.90 19.30
N PRO A 199 -7.10 1.53 18.51
CA PRO A 199 -5.76 1.01 18.27
C PRO A 199 -5.01 0.92 19.60
N LYS A 200 -4.40 -0.24 19.83
CA LYS A 200 -3.58 -0.53 21.01
C LYS A 200 -2.14 -0.62 20.58
N CYS A 201 -1.23 -0.12 21.40
CA CYS A 201 0.18 -0.43 21.24
C CYS A 201 0.54 -1.63 22.12
N ASN A 202 1.13 -2.64 21.52
CA ASN A 202 1.58 -3.85 22.22
C ASN A 202 2.91 -4.39 21.67
N ALA A 203 3.53 -3.71 20.68
CA ALA A 203 4.89 -4.00 20.26
C ALA A 203 5.89 -3.10 20.99
N ALA A 204 7.06 -3.65 21.31
CA ALA A 204 8.22 -2.90 21.78
C ALA A 204 8.83 -1.96 20.71
N GLY A 205 8.16 -1.84 19.56
CA GLY A 205 8.63 -1.14 18.38
C GLY A 205 9.34 -2.06 17.38
N PRO A 206 9.41 -1.66 16.11
CA PRO A 206 10.28 -2.35 15.17
C PRO A 206 11.72 -2.22 15.65
N ASP A 207 12.51 -3.28 15.49
CA ASP A 207 13.96 -3.23 15.73
C ASP A 207 14.51 -2.01 14.99
N LEU A 208 15.24 -1.13 15.67
CA LEU A 208 15.86 0.04 15.05
C LEU A 208 16.64 -0.38 13.79
N LYS A 209 17.25 -1.57 13.80
CA LYS A 209 17.92 -2.17 12.63
C LYS A 209 17.02 -2.35 11.42
N GLU A 210 15.73 -2.59 11.60
CA GLU A 210 14.76 -2.75 10.52
C GLU A 210 14.27 -1.40 9.97
N ILE A 211 14.07 -0.40 10.85
CA ILE A 211 13.82 0.99 10.46
C ILE A 211 15.00 1.54 9.65
N VAL A 212 16.20 1.22 10.13
CA VAL A 212 17.49 1.57 9.55
C VAL A 212 17.75 0.87 8.22
N ARG A 213 17.46 -0.43 8.11
CA ARG A 213 17.59 -1.19 6.85
C ARG A 213 16.69 -0.64 5.76
N ARG A 214 15.61 0.04 6.15
CA ARG A 214 14.62 0.67 5.27
C ARG A 214 14.82 2.17 5.08
N VAL A 215 15.78 2.81 5.77
CA VAL A 215 16.41 4.03 5.27
C VAL A 215 17.09 3.61 3.97
N ASN A 216 16.43 3.91 2.85
CA ASN A 216 16.68 3.27 1.58
C ASN A 216 17.97 3.79 0.95
N LEU A 217 19.11 3.32 1.44
CA LEU A 217 20.43 3.54 0.84
C LEU A 217 20.42 3.25 -0.65
N LYS A 218 19.68 2.23 -1.09
CA LYS A 218 19.55 1.89 -2.51
C LYS A 218 18.83 2.99 -3.30
N GLU A 219 17.79 3.61 -2.76
CA GLU A 219 17.13 4.77 -3.41
C GLU A 219 18.01 6.01 -3.39
N MET A 220 18.67 6.30 -2.27
CA MET A 220 19.66 7.40 -2.21
C MET A 220 20.79 7.18 -3.23
N ILE A 221 21.32 5.97 -3.36
CA ILE A 221 22.39 5.64 -4.31
C ILE A 221 21.87 5.64 -5.76
N ALA A 222 20.63 5.18 -5.99
CA ALA A 222 20.01 5.19 -7.32
C ALA A 222 19.62 6.60 -7.79
N ALA A 223 19.31 7.52 -6.88
CA ALA A 223 19.01 8.93 -7.18
C ALA A 223 20.26 9.75 -7.54
N PHE A 224 21.46 9.26 -7.19
CA PHE A 224 22.73 9.91 -7.49
C PHE A 224 23.64 8.94 -8.27
N PRO A 225 23.65 8.96 -9.61
CA PRO A 225 24.47 8.06 -10.43
C PRO A 225 25.97 8.09 -10.08
N LEU A 226 26.46 9.23 -9.57
CA LEU A 226 27.83 9.42 -9.08
C LEU A 226 28.19 8.57 -7.84
N LEU A 227 27.19 8.10 -7.08
CA LEU A 227 27.39 7.29 -5.87
C LEU A 227 27.42 5.79 -6.16
N GLN A 228 27.02 5.33 -7.34
CA GLN A 228 27.02 3.89 -7.70
C GLN A 228 28.41 3.26 -7.56
N ASN A 229 29.48 3.99 -7.92
CA ASN A 229 30.86 3.50 -7.84
C ASN A 229 31.43 3.43 -6.40
N ARG A 230 30.72 3.97 -5.40
CA ARG A 230 31.10 3.95 -3.97
C ARG A 230 30.04 3.31 -3.09
N GLN A 231 29.11 2.55 -3.67
CA GLN A 231 27.98 1.95 -2.95
C GLN A 231 28.42 1.17 -1.70
N SER A 232 29.44 0.32 -1.80
CA SER A 232 29.94 -0.45 -0.66
C SER A 232 30.56 0.42 0.45
N GLU A 233 31.20 1.55 0.11
CA GLU A 233 31.74 2.48 1.11
C GLU A 233 30.60 3.22 1.84
N LEU A 234 29.58 3.66 1.11
CA LEU A 234 28.41 4.36 1.67
C LEU A 234 27.57 3.46 2.56
N GLU A 235 27.32 2.21 2.14
CA GLU A 235 26.64 1.21 2.94
C GLU A 235 27.39 0.96 4.26
N ASN A 236 28.72 0.81 4.21
CA ASN A 236 29.54 0.62 5.41
C ASN A 236 29.52 1.83 6.34
N VAL A 237 29.62 3.06 5.81
CA VAL A 237 29.57 4.29 6.63
C VAL A 237 28.21 4.43 7.29
N LEU A 238 27.12 4.21 6.57
CA LEU A 238 25.79 4.31 7.17
C LEU A 238 25.63 3.24 8.26
N VAL A 239 25.92 1.97 7.97
CA VAL A 239 25.80 0.86 8.94
C VAL A 239 26.57 1.18 10.22
N ASN A 240 27.76 1.76 10.12
CA ASN A 240 28.52 2.17 11.30
C ASN A 240 27.83 3.30 12.08
N GLN A 241 27.36 4.36 11.42
CA GLN A 241 26.63 5.44 12.11
C GLN A 241 25.33 4.96 12.76
N LEU A 242 24.68 3.98 12.14
CA LEU A 242 23.45 3.39 12.65
C LEU A 242 23.73 2.49 13.87
N ASN A 243 24.82 1.73 13.86
CA ASN A 243 25.28 0.98 15.03
C ASN A 243 25.65 1.91 16.20
N ASP A 244 26.27 3.06 15.90
CA ASP A 244 26.58 4.08 16.90
C ASP A 244 25.30 4.70 17.49
N PHE A 245 24.30 4.96 16.64
CA PHE A 245 22.98 5.45 17.08
C PHE A 245 22.22 4.41 17.92
N ASP A 246 22.26 3.13 17.56
CA ASP A 246 21.69 2.03 18.34
C ASP A 246 22.37 1.86 19.70
N ALA A 247 23.69 2.06 19.75
CA ALA A 247 24.44 2.06 21.00
C ALA A 247 24.03 3.25 21.88
N PHE A 248 23.90 4.44 21.29
CA PHE A 248 23.43 5.64 21.97
C PHE A 248 22.00 5.48 22.51
N SER A 249 21.05 5.02 21.69
CA SER A 249 19.65 4.80 22.05
C SER A 249 19.50 3.81 23.22
N ARG A 250 20.24 2.69 23.20
CA ARG A 250 20.28 1.73 24.30
C ARG A 250 20.83 2.34 25.60
N ASN A 251 21.80 3.24 25.48
CA ASN A 251 22.38 3.92 26.63
C ASN A 251 21.41 4.93 27.25
N VAL A 252 20.68 5.68 26.41
CA VAL A 252 19.62 6.60 26.83
C VAL A 252 18.47 5.84 27.50
N SER A 253 18.03 4.72 26.92
CA SER A 253 16.96 3.89 27.49
C SER A 253 17.32 3.31 28.86
N LYS A 254 18.59 2.88 29.05
CA LYS A 254 19.09 2.44 30.36
C LYS A 254 19.09 3.56 31.41
N ASN A 255 19.41 4.79 31.00
CA ASN A 255 19.46 5.94 31.90
C ASN A 255 18.08 6.51 32.27
N LEU A 256 17.05 6.20 31.49
CA LEU A 256 15.66 6.57 31.76
C LEU A 256 14.87 5.50 32.55
N SER A 257 15.51 4.38 32.91
CA SER A 257 14.92 3.26 33.68
C SER A 257 15.09 3.41 35.21
N ILE A 258 15.27 4.63 35.72
CA ILE A 258 15.37 4.98 37.16
C ILE A 258 14.13 5.80 37.53
#